data_AF-A0A644X745-F1
#
_entry.id   AF-A0A644X745-F1
#
_cell.length_a   1.000
_cell.length_b   1.000
_cell.length_c   1.000
_cell.angle_alpha   90.00
_cell.angle_beta   90.00
_cell.angle_gamma   90.00
#
_symmetry.space_group_name_H-M   'P 1'
#
loop_
_entity.id
_entity.type
_entity.pdbx_description
1 polymer ?
#
loop_
_entity_poly.entity_id
_entity_poly.type
_entity_poly.pdbx_seq_one_letter_code
_entity_poly.pdbx_strand_id
1 'polypeptide(L)' 'MDECKHPFVPPAGDLTMEGVSGNGVKWAVYDTFCRNFGPEEKTRADREITDILMWAEQRKLLAGRIKESGKNETK' A
#
# COMPACT_ATOMS: atom_id res chain seq x y z
N MET A 1 -19.47 7.92 5.28
CA MET A 1 -18.48 7.62 4.23
C MET A 1 -18.56 8.77 3.26
N ASP A 2 -17.55 9.64 3.25
CA ASP A 2 -17.53 10.80 2.37
C ASP A 2 -17.35 10.33 0.92
N GLU A 3 -18.28 10.74 0.06
CA GLU A 3 -18.28 10.45 -1.37
C GLU A 3 -17.04 11.05 -2.04
N CYS A 4 -16.30 10.26 -2.82
CA CYS A 4 -15.18 10.76 -3.62
C CYS A 4 -15.73 11.64 -4.76
N LYS A 5 -15.72 12.97 -4.57
CA LYS A 5 -16.18 13.95 -5.56
C LYS A 5 -15.03 14.51 -6.39
N HIS A 6 -15.24 14.68 -7.70
CA HIS A 6 -14.29 15.26 -8.63
C HIS A 6 -14.79 16.61 -9.20
N PRO A 7 -13.94 17.66 -9.28
CA PRO A 7 -12.56 17.70 -8.79
C PRO A 7 -12.53 17.69 -7.26
N PHE A 8 -11.66 16.85 -6.70
CA PHE A 8 -11.47 16.75 -5.26
C PHE A 8 -10.84 18.04 -4.78
N VAL A 9 -11.54 18.79 -3.94
CA VAL A 9 -10.99 19.95 -3.24
C VAL A 9 -10.59 19.47 -1.85
N PRO A 10 -9.29 19.22 -1.61
CA PRO A 10 -8.84 18.79 -0.29
C PRO A 10 -9.14 19.89 0.74
N PRO A 11 -9.58 19.52 1.97
CA PRO A 11 -9.77 20.50 3.03
C PRO A 11 -8.47 21.27 3.32
N ALA A 12 -8.57 22.57 3.58
CA ALA A 12 -7.38 23.39 3.85
C ALA A 12 -6.56 22.90 5.06
N GLY A 13 -7.21 22.25 6.03
CA GLY A 13 -6.56 21.63 7.18
C GLY A 13 -5.83 20.32 6.89
N ASP A 14 -5.79 19.85 5.65
CA ASP A 14 -5.02 18.68 5.21
C ASP A 14 -3.71 19.04 4.52
N LEU A 15 -3.43 20.33 4.34
CA LEU A 15 -2.21 20.78 3.67
C LEU A 15 -0.98 20.40 4.51
N THR A 16 -0.15 19.52 3.98
CA THR A 16 1.09 19.08 4.64
C THR A 16 2.31 19.76 4.06
N MET A 17 2.27 20.17 2.80
CA MET A 17 3.41 20.79 2.14
C MET A 17 2.94 21.65 0.97
N GLU A 18 3.56 22.81 0.77
CA GLU A 18 3.37 23.63 -0.43
C GLU A 18 4.71 24.21 -0.88
N GLY A 19 4.78 24.56 -2.16
CA GLY A 19 5.98 25.14 -2.72
C GLY A 19 5.79 25.71 -4.11
N VAL A 20 6.85 26.39 -4.56
CA VAL A 20 6.98 26.92 -5.91
C VAL A 20 8.22 26.30 -6.52
N SER A 21 8.04 25.56 -7.61
CA SER A 21 9.15 25.01 -8.39
C SER A 21 9.98 26.13 -9.03
N GLY A 22 11.22 25.84 -9.42
CA GLY A 22 12.12 26.82 -10.07
C GLY A 22 11.59 27.39 -11.40
N ASN A 23 10.60 26.74 -12.01
CA ASN A 23 9.88 27.21 -13.20
C ASN A 23 8.55 27.94 -12.87
N GLY A 24 8.29 28.28 -11.61
CA GLY A 24 7.11 29.03 -11.17
C GLY A 24 5.83 28.20 -10.94
N VAL A 25 5.88 26.88 -11.14
CA VAL A 25 4.74 26.00 -10.87
C VAL A 25 4.50 25.89 -9.36
N LYS A 26 3.30 26.24 -8.92
CA LYS A 26 2.84 26.05 -7.54
C LYS A 26 2.34 24.63 -7.34
N TRP A 27 2.72 23.99 -6.25
CA TRP A 27 2.24 22.67 -5.86
C TRP A 27 1.89 22.65 -4.39
N ALA A 28 0.95 21.77 -4.05
CA ALA A 28 0.49 21.54 -2.70
C ALA A 28 0.23 20.04 -2.52
N VAL A 29 0.67 19.49 -1.40
CA VAL A 29 0.45 18.10 -0.98
C VAL A 29 -0.52 18.14 0.19
N TYR A 30 -1.60 17.38 0.06
CA TYR A 30 -2.62 17.25 1.09
C TYR A 30 -2.66 15.81 1.58
N ASP A 31 -2.56 15.62 2.89
CA ASP A 31 -2.74 14.31 3.52
C ASP A 31 -4.15 14.17 4.08
N THR A 32 -5.09 13.80 3.21
CA THR A 32 -6.52 13.75 3.54
C THR A 32 -6.96 12.45 4.19
N PHE A 33 -6.11 11.41 4.24
CA PHE A 33 -6.49 10.07 4.69
C PHE A 33 -5.55 9.50 5.76
N CYS A 34 -4.31 9.97 5.86
CA CYS A 34 -3.29 9.43 6.75
C CYS A 34 -2.94 10.35 7.93
N ARG A 35 -3.81 11.29 8.31
CA ARG A 35 -3.61 12.24 9.44
C ARG A 35 -3.09 11.61 10.74
N ASN A 36 -3.46 10.37 11.04
CA ASN A 36 -3.07 9.64 12.26
C ASN A 36 -2.15 8.44 11.97
N PHE A 37 -1.59 8.36 10.76
CA PHE A 37 -0.77 7.24 10.31
C PHE A 37 0.68 7.71 10.23
N GLY A 38 1.34 7.69 11.38
CA GLY A 38 2.73 8.11 11.51
C GLY A 38 3.71 7.11 10.91
N PRO A 39 5.01 7.45 10.96
CA PRO A 39 6.08 6.56 10.49
C PRO A 39 6.06 5.17 11.15
N GLU A 40 5.66 5.11 12.42
CA GLU A 40 5.56 3.85 13.18
C GLU A 40 4.38 3.00 12.73
N GLU A 41 3.19 3.59 12.57
CA GLU A 41 2.02 2.88 12.03
C GLU A 41 2.28 2.37 10.61
N LYS A 42 2.96 3.19 9.78
CA LYS A 42 3.42 2.77 8.45
C LYS A 42 4.34 1.58 8.51
N THR A 43 5.37 1.64 9.37
CA THR A 43 6.32 0.54 9.51
C THR A 43 5.64 -0.75 9.97
N ARG A 44 4.64 -0.65 10.87
CA ARG A 44 3.85 -1.80 11.31
C ARG A 44 3.03 -2.39 10.16
N ALA A 45 2.30 -1.56 9.43
CA ALA A 45 1.49 -2.03 8.29
C ALA A 45 2.35 -2.64 7.18
N ASP A 46 3.50 -2.04 6.87
CA ASP A 46 4.43 -2.56 5.87
C ASP A 46 4.94 -3.96 6.25
N ARG A 47 5.22 -4.20 7.55
CA ARG A 47 5.58 -5.53 8.07
C ARG A 47 4.43 -6.53 7.91
N GLU A 48 3.22 -6.16 8.33
CA GLU A 48 2.04 -7.03 8.21
C GLU A 48 1.76 -7.43 6.75
N ILE A 49 1.84 -6.47 5.82
CA ILE A 49 1.67 -6.71 4.39
C ILE A 49 2.77 -7.66 3.88
N THR A 50 4.02 -7.42 4.28
CA THR A 50 5.16 -8.27 3.88
C THR A 50 4.96 -9.70 4.36
N ASP A 51 4.54 -9.89 5.61
CA ASP A 51 4.25 -11.22 6.15
C ASP A 51 3.16 -11.90 5.33
N ILE A 52 2.03 -11.24 5.09
CA ILE A 52 0.93 -11.80 4.28
C ILE A 52 1.44 -12.27 2.90
N LEU A 53 2.27 -11.46 2.24
CA LEU A 53 2.85 -11.82 0.94
C LEU A 53 3.78 -13.04 1.03
N MET A 54 4.63 -13.10 2.05
CA MET A 54 5.52 -14.25 2.28
C MET A 54 4.74 -15.52 2.55
N TRP A 55 3.71 -15.46 3.40
CA TRP A 55 2.83 -16.59 3.68
C TRP A 55 2.06 -17.05 2.43
N ALA A 56 1.58 -16.10 1.62
CA ALA A 56 0.91 -16.42 0.36
C ALA A 56 1.85 -17.15 -0.62
N GLU A 57 3.11 -16.72 -0.70
CA GLU A 57 4.10 -17.34 -1.58
C GLU A 57 4.51 -18.74 -1.09
N GLN A 58 4.72 -18.92 0.21
CA GLN A 58 4.98 -20.23 0.81
C GLN A 58 3.84 -21.23 0.53
N ARG A 59 2.59 -20.79 0.60
CA ARG A 59 1.43 -21.65 0.27
C ARG A 59 1.45 -22.09 -1.18
N LYS A 60 1.81 -21.21 -2.12
CA LYS A 60 1.95 -21.58 -3.54
C LYS A 60 3.06 -22.60 -3.75
N LEU A 61 4.22 -22.40 -3.12
CA LEU A 61 5.35 -23.32 -3.23
C LEU A 61 5.02 -24.71 -2.67
N LEU A 62 4.36 -24.77 -1.51
CA LEU A 62 3.89 -26.03 -0.91
C LEU A 62 2.85 -26.73 -1.80
N ALA A 63 1.88 -25.97 -2.34
CA ALA A 63 0.90 -26.52 -3.27
C ALA A 63 1.55 -27.05 -4.56
N GLY A 64 2.57 -26.36 -5.08
CA GLY A 64 3.38 -26.80 -6.22
C GLY A 64 4.13 -28.10 -5.92
N ARG A 65 4.82 -28.17 -4.77
CA ARG A 65 5.56 -29.37 -4.33
C ARG A 65 4.65 -30.58 -4.14
N ILE A 66 3.48 -30.43 -3.52
CA ILE A 66 2.50 -31.52 -3.35
C ILE A 66 2.04 -32.05 -4.72
N LYS A 67 1.83 -31.16 -5.70
CA LYS A 67 1.40 -31.52 -7.06
C LYS A 67 2.48 -32.26 -7.86
N GLU A 68 3.75 -32.00 -7.58
CA GLU A 68 4.88 -32.73 -8.18
C GLU A 68 5.07 -34.11 -7.53
N SER A 69 4.97 -34.22 -6.21
CA SER A 69 5.09 -35.50 -5.50
C SER A 69 4.02 -36.50 -5.94
N GLY A 70 2.77 -36.07 -6.09
CA GLY A 70 1.68 -36.94 -6.54
C GLY A 70 1.76 -37.41 -8.01
N LYS A 71 2.64 -36.82 -8.83
CA LYS A 71 2.88 -37.27 -10.21
C LYS A 71 3.95 -38.36 -10.32
N ASN A 72 4.82 -38.48 -9.32
CA ASN A 72 5.92 -39.46 -9.34
C ASN A 72 5.50 -40.86 -8.85
N GLU A 73 4.32 -41.00 -8.27
CA GLU A 73 3.80 -42.28 -7.76
C GLU A 73 2.93 -43.04 -8.78
N THR A 74 2.73 -42.50 -9.99
CA THR A 74 1.88 -43.11 -11.04
C THR A 74 2.66 -43.66 -12.24
N LYS A 75 3.97 -43.93 -12.09
CA LYS A 75 4.83 -44.43 -13.17
C LYS A 75 5.36 -45.82 -12.88
#